data_AF-A0A7J8DKU9-F1
#
_entry.id   AF-A0A7J8DKU9-F1
#
_cell.length_a   1.000
_cell.length_b   1.000
_cell.length_c   1.000
_cell.angle_alpha   90.00
_cell.angle_beta   90.00
_cell.angle_gamma   90.00
#
_symmetry.space_group_name_H-M   'P 1'
#
loop_
_entity.id
_entity.type
_entity.pdbx_description
1 polymer ?
#
loop_
_entity_poly.entity_id
_entity_poly.type
_entity_poly.pdbx_seq_one_letter_code
_entity_poly.pdbx_strand_id
1 'polypeptide(L)'
;MGAVLGVFSLASWVPCLCGGASCLLCSCCPNSRNSTVTRLIYAFILLLGTFVSCIMRLESMETQLKKIPGFCEGGFKIKVADIKADKDCNVQVGYKAVYRISFALAVFFFAFSLLMLKVKTSKDPRAAVHNGFWFFKIATIVGIMVGSFYIPGGHFTTAWFVIGMCGAFLFILIQLVLLVDLAHSLNESWVNRMEEENPRFWYAVLLSVTSILYIASIVFVGLLYTYYTKPDGCTENKFFISINLILCVVVSIISIHPKIQEHQPRSGLLQSSVITLYTIYLTWSAMTNEPALPGFLVHHDDCDWLVQP
;
A
#
# COMPACT_ATOMS: atom_id res chain seq x y z
N MET A 1 -21.49 40.62 -1.21
CA MET A 1 -20.87 40.41 -2.55
C MET A 1 -19.50 39.72 -2.46
N GLY A 2 -19.27 38.84 -1.48
CA GLY A 2 -17.98 38.11 -1.31
C GLY A 2 -18.01 36.62 -1.70
N ALA A 3 -19.18 36.06 -1.98
CA ALA A 3 -19.32 34.64 -2.31
C ALA A 3 -19.20 34.33 -3.82
N VAL A 4 -19.23 35.34 -4.69
CA VAL A 4 -19.14 35.15 -6.14
C VAL A 4 -17.69 35.11 -6.63
N LEU A 5 -16.75 35.74 -5.90
CA LEU A 5 -15.34 35.82 -6.31
C LEU A 5 -14.51 34.57 -5.94
N GLY A 6 -14.97 33.75 -4.99
CA GLY A 6 -14.32 32.47 -4.65
C GLY A 6 -14.52 31.39 -5.72
N VAL A 7 -15.64 31.45 -6.47
CA VAL A 7 -15.96 30.50 -7.54
C VAL A 7 -15.12 30.77 -8.80
N PHE A 8 -14.73 32.03 -9.04
CA PHE A 8 -13.88 32.38 -10.18
C PHE A 8 -12.39 32.00 -10.01
N SER A 9 -11.91 31.81 -8.78
CA SER A 9 -10.54 31.30 -8.54
C SER A 9 -10.39 29.79 -8.76
N LEU A 10 -11.47 29.01 -8.67
CA LEU A 10 -11.44 27.59 -9.08
C LEU A 10 -11.64 27.45 -10.59
N ALA A 11 -12.40 28.36 -11.21
CA ALA A 11 -12.61 28.38 -12.66
C ALA A 11 -11.34 28.73 -13.46
N SER A 12 -10.35 29.41 -12.87
CA SER A 12 -9.08 29.74 -13.55
C SER A 12 -8.10 28.56 -13.66
N TRP A 13 -8.33 27.47 -12.93
CA TRP A 13 -7.52 26.23 -12.99
C TRP A 13 -8.13 25.17 -13.93
N VAL A 14 -9.42 25.32 -14.24
CA VAL A 14 -10.16 24.42 -15.15
C VAL A 14 -9.56 24.39 -16.57
N PRO A 15 -9.08 25.50 -17.18
CA PRO A 15 -8.45 25.46 -18.49
C PRO A 15 -7.15 24.65 -18.51
N CYS A 16 -6.42 24.58 -17.39
CA CYS A 16 -5.17 23.82 -17.25
C CYS A 16 -5.41 22.32 -17.03
N LEU A 17 -6.59 21.94 -16.52
CA LEU A 17 -6.97 20.54 -16.29
C LEU A 17 -7.62 19.88 -17.53
N CYS A 18 -8.13 20.68 -18.47
CA CYS A 18 -8.98 20.21 -19.58
C CYS A 18 -8.31 20.02 -20.96
N GLY A 19 -7.00 20.19 -21.15
CA GLY A 19 -6.41 19.77 -22.43
C GLY A 19 -4.94 20.04 -22.66
N GLY A 20 -4.26 19.10 -23.31
CA GLY A 20 -2.92 19.33 -23.90
C GLY A 20 -2.93 20.36 -25.03
N ALA A 21 -4.11 20.74 -25.56
CA ALA A 21 -4.26 21.77 -26.59
C ALA A 21 -4.36 23.20 -26.02
N SER A 22 -4.76 23.37 -24.75
CA SER A 22 -4.86 24.71 -24.13
C SER A 22 -3.49 25.26 -23.70
N CYS A 23 -2.47 24.41 -23.62
CA CYS A 23 -1.09 24.81 -23.32
C CYS A 23 -0.27 25.20 -24.57
N LEU A 24 -0.74 24.90 -25.79
CA LEU A 24 -0.03 25.28 -27.03
C LEU A 24 -0.18 26.77 -27.36
N LEU A 25 -1.19 27.45 -26.80
CA LEU A 25 -1.47 28.88 -27.02
C LEU A 25 -1.09 29.77 -25.82
N CYS A 26 -0.57 29.20 -24.73
CA CYS A 26 -0.18 29.96 -23.54
C CYS A 26 1.35 29.96 -23.40
N SER A 27 1.98 31.09 -23.72
CA SER A 27 3.42 31.32 -23.57
C SER A 27 3.91 31.33 -22.10
N CYS A 28 3.06 30.94 -21.14
CA CYS A 28 3.30 31.03 -19.70
C CYS A 28 3.57 29.68 -19.01
N CYS A 29 3.79 28.58 -19.73
CA CYS A 29 4.23 27.33 -19.11
C CYS A 29 5.76 27.24 -19.08
N PRO A 30 6.42 27.44 -17.91
CA PRO A 30 7.84 27.18 -17.78
C PRO A 30 8.13 25.70 -18.04
N ASN A 31 9.32 25.42 -18.56
CA ASN A 31 9.88 24.10 -18.84
C ASN A 31 10.11 23.30 -17.53
N SER A 32 9.02 22.98 -16.82
CA SER A 32 9.02 22.12 -15.63
C SER A 32 9.12 20.66 -16.07
N ARG A 33 9.72 19.80 -15.24
CA ARG A 33 9.84 18.35 -15.49
C ARG A 33 8.47 17.68 -15.49
N ASN A 34 7.73 17.81 -16.60
CA ASN A 34 6.38 17.28 -16.80
C ASN A 34 6.24 15.80 -16.43
N SER A 35 7.30 14.99 -16.62
CA SER A 35 7.29 13.56 -16.27
C SER A 35 7.27 13.31 -14.75
N THR A 36 8.04 14.07 -13.96
CA THR A 36 8.04 13.89 -12.49
C THR A 36 6.71 14.32 -11.90
N VAL A 37 6.15 15.45 -12.35
CA VAL A 37 4.84 15.94 -11.92
C VAL A 37 3.75 14.92 -12.26
N THR A 38 3.77 14.36 -13.47
CA THR A 38 2.81 13.33 -13.90
C THR A 38 2.86 12.09 -12.99
N ARG A 39 4.06 11.61 -12.62
CA ARG A 39 4.20 10.49 -11.67
C ARG A 39 3.62 10.82 -10.30
N LEU A 40 3.86 12.03 -9.80
CA LEU A 40 3.30 12.48 -8.52
C LEU A 40 1.76 12.57 -8.57
N ILE A 41 1.19 13.05 -9.67
CA ILE A 41 -0.27 13.10 -9.82
C ILE A 41 -0.87 11.69 -9.83
N TYR A 42 -0.25 10.72 -10.51
CA TYR A 42 -0.71 9.32 -10.46
C TYR A 42 -0.64 8.71 -9.06
N ALA A 43 0.44 8.99 -8.32
CA ALA A 43 0.55 8.58 -6.91
C ALA A 43 -0.55 9.22 -6.05
N PHE A 44 -0.84 10.51 -6.27
CA PHE A 44 -1.91 11.21 -5.56
C PHE A 44 -3.31 10.66 -5.89
N ILE A 45 -3.56 10.28 -7.16
CA ILE A 45 -4.82 9.63 -7.56
C ILE A 45 -5.00 8.29 -6.83
N LEU A 46 -3.96 7.46 -6.76
CA LEU A 46 -4.00 6.20 -6.00
C LEU A 46 -4.24 6.46 -4.52
N LEU A 47 -3.56 7.45 -3.93
CA LEU A 47 -3.72 7.83 -2.52
C LEU A 47 -5.14 8.33 -2.22
N LEU A 48 -5.72 9.15 -3.09
CA LEU A 48 -7.11 9.60 -2.98
C LEU A 48 -8.08 8.42 -3.09
N GLY A 49 -7.81 7.48 -4.00
CA GLY A 49 -8.57 6.23 -4.12
C GLY A 49 -8.56 5.39 -2.84
N THR A 50 -7.40 5.26 -2.20
CA THR A 50 -7.27 4.59 -0.89
C THR A 50 -8.02 5.34 0.19
N PHE A 51 -7.93 6.67 0.23
CA PHE A 51 -8.66 7.50 1.19
C PHE A 51 -10.18 7.34 1.06
N VAL A 52 -10.71 7.36 -0.16
CA VAL A 52 -12.14 7.10 -0.43
C VAL A 52 -12.53 5.68 0.00
N SER A 53 -11.66 4.69 -0.25
CA SER A 53 -11.88 3.31 0.21
C SER A 53 -11.97 3.21 1.73
N CYS A 54 -11.12 3.93 2.47
CA CYS A 54 -11.18 4.01 3.93
C CYS A 54 -12.49 4.64 4.41
N ILE A 55 -12.96 5.72 3.77
CA ILE A 55 -14.25 6.35 4.08
C ILE A 55 -15.42 5.38 3.87
N MET A 56 -15.40 4.61 2.77
CA MET A 56 -16.45 3.63 2.48
C MET A 56 -16.49 2.45 3.48
N ARG A 57 -15.41 2.24 4.25
CA ARG A 57 -15.37 1.25 5.33
C ARG A 57 -16.06 1.75 6.61
N LEU A 58 -16.34 3.04 6.73
CA LEU A 58 -16.99 3.61 7.92
C LEU A 58 -18.47 3.21 7.97
N GLU A 59 -18.95 2.86 9.17
CA GLU A 59 -20.34 2.42 9.43
C GLU A 59 -21.40 3.41 8.94
N SER A 60 -21.08 4.71 8.95
CA SER A 60 -21.96 5.78 8.45
C SER A 60 -22.38 5.58 6.98
N MET A 61 -21.50 5.01 6.15
CA MET A 61 -21.75 4.81 4.71
C MET A 61 -22.58 3.56 4.41
N GLU A 62 -22.74 2.64 5.36
CA GLU A 62 -23.49 1.42 5.14
C GLU A 62 -24.95 1.67 4.77
N THR A 63 -25.58 2.67 5.39
CA THR A 63 -27.00 3.00 5.17
C THR A 63 -27.28 3.48 3.75
N GLN A 64 -26.29 4.11 3.10
CA GLN A 64 -26.40 4.57 1.72
C GLN A 64 -26.06 3.44 0.74
N LEU A 65 -25.05 2.62 1.06
CA LEU A 65 -24.64 1.48 0.24
C LEU A 65 -25.73 0.40 0.16
N LYS A 66 -26.49 0.18 1.24
CA LYS A 66 -27.64 -0.75 1.28
C LYS A 66 -28.78 -0.36 0.35
N LYS A 67 -28.88 0.91 -0.08
CA LYS A 67 -29.92 1.37 -1.01
C LYS A 67 -29.62 1.03 -2.47
N ILE A 68 -28.41 0.58 -2.79
CA ILE A 68 -28.02 0.25 -4.16
C ILE A 68 -28.60 -1.12 -4.54
N PRO A 69 -29.41 -1.22 -5.61
CA PRO A 69 -30.03 -2.48 -6.03
C PRO A 69 -28.96 -3.52 -6.40
N GLY A 70 -29.13 -4.77 -5.96
CA GLY A 70 -28.20 -5.87 -6.23
C GLY A 70 -26.89 -5.86 -5.40
N PHE A 71 -26.68 -4.88 -4.52
CA PHE A 71 -25.45 -4.78 -3.71
C PHE A 71 -25.40 -5.83 -2.57
N CYS A 72 -26.55 -6.16 -1.99
CA CYS A 72 -26.72 -7.18 -0.95
C CYS A 72 -27.07 -8.57 -1.51
N GLU A 73 -27.38 -8.73 -2.79
CA GLU A 73 -27.70 -10.03 -3.38
C GLU A 73 -26.41 -10.81 -3.72
N GLY A 74 -26.25 -11.99 -3.12
CA GLY A 74 -25.08 -12.86 -3.30
C GLY A 74 -24.02 -12.71 -2.20
N GLY A 75 -24.04 -13.65 -1.26
CA GLY A 75 -22.97 -13.84 -0.26
C GLY A 75 -21.66 -14.37 -0.88
N PHE A 76 -20.59 -14.36 -0.09
CA PHE A 76 -19.32 -15.02 -0.44
C PHE A 76 -19.55 -16.53 -0.57
N LYS A 77 -19.42 -17.09 -1.78
CA LYS A 77 -19.48 -18.55 -1.99
C LYS A 77 -18.07 -19.14 -1.89
N ILE A 78 -17.45 -19.07 -0.72
CA ILE A 78 -16.25 -19.87 -0.42
C ILE A 78 -16.73 -21.19 0.18
N LYS A 79 -16.22 -22.33 -0.29
CA LYS A 79 -16.62 -23.71 0.09
C LYS A 79 -16.37 -24.07 1.58
N VAL A 80 -16.03 -23.10 2.43
CA VAL A 80 -15.79 -23.32 3.86
C VAL A 80 -17.00 -22.77 4.61
N ALA A 81 -17.87 -23.70 5.01
CA ALA A 81 -18.90 -23.58 6.04
C ALA A 81 -19.52 -22.19 6.25
N ASP A 82 -20.52 -21.81 5.45
CA ASP A 82 -21.56 -20.95 6.01
C ASP A 82 -22.93 -21.11 5.34
N ILE A 83 -23.81 -21.86 6.00
CA ILE A 83 -25.24 -21.98 5.66
C ILE A 83 -26.04 -20.79 6.25
N LYS A 84 -25.38 -19.82 6.92
CA LYS A 84 -25.99 -18.60 7.49
C LYS A 84 -25.58 -17.28 6.81
N ALA A 85 -24.75 -17.31 5.75
CA ALA A 85 -24.24 -16.12 5.06
C ALA A 85 -25.28 -15.27 4.30
N ASP A 86 -26.57 -15.62 4.38
CA ASP A 86 -27.68 -14.85 3.80
C ASP A 86 -28.24 -13.80 4.77
N LYS A 87 -27.90 -13.85 6.07
CA LYS A 87 -28.43 -12.92 7.10
C LYS A 87 -27.54 -11.72 7.45
N ASP A 88 -26.27 -11.70 7.07
CA ASP A 88 -25.34 -10.62 7.45
C ASP A 88 -24.86 -9.79 6.24
N CYS A 89 -25.78 -9.11 5.54
CA CYS A 89 -25.34 -8.03 4.64
C CYS A 89 -24.62 -6.93 5.42
N ASN A 90 -24.96 -6.69 6.70
CA ASN A 90 -24.43 -5.59 7.51
C ASN A 90 -22.89 -5.60 7.65
N VAL A 91 -22.28 -6.74 7.96
CA VAL A 91 -20.84 -6.80 8.28
C VAL A 91 -19.93 -6.75 7.03
N GLN A 92 -20.48 -7.02 5.84
CA GLN A 92 -19.68 -7.17 4.60
C GLN A 92 -19.85 -6.02 3.59
N VAL A 93 -20.71 -5.04 3.84
CA VAL A 93 -20.98 -3.94 2.90
C VAL A 93 -19.72 -3.12 2.61
N GLY A 94 -18.96 -2.75 3.64
CA GLY A 94 -17.76 -1.93 3.52
C GLY A 94 -16.67 -2.59 2.67
N TYR A 95 -16.36 -3.86 2.92
CA TYR A 95 -15.36 -4.62 2.16
C TYR A 95 -15.75 -4.80 0.69
N LYS A 96 -17.04 -5.05 0.42
CA LYS A 96 -17.58 -5.10 -0.96
C LYS A 96 -17.42 -3.77 -1.68
N ALA A 97 -17.60 -2.63 -1.00
CA ALA A 97 -17.38 -1.30 -1.59
C ALA A 97 -15.90 -1.04 -1.92
N VAL A 98 -15.00 -1.39 -0.99
CA VAL A 98 -13.55 -1.26 -1.20
C VAL A 98 -13.08 -2.07 -2.41
N TYR A 99 -13.57 -3.29 -2.59
CA TYR A 99 -13.24 -4.10 -3.77
C TYR A 99 -13.67 -3.46 -5.08
N ARG A 100 -14.84 -2.83 -5.13
CA ARG A 100 -15.37 -2.16 -6.33
C ARG A 100 -14.58 -0.90 -6.70
N ILE A 101 -14.17 -0.12 -5.70
CA ILE A 101 -13.30 1.06 -5.90
C ILE A 101 -11.91 0.61 -6.38
N SER A 102 -11.34 -0.39 -5.71
CA SER A 102 -10.04 -0.95 -6.06
C SER A 102 -10.03 -1.60 -7.44
N PHE A 103 -11.13 -2.25 -7.82
CA PHE A 103 -11.35 -2.77 -9.17
C PHE A 103 -11.32 -1.66 -10.22
N ALA A 104 -12.02 -0.56 -9.99
CA ALA A 104 -12.05 0.55 -10.94
C ALA A 104 -10.66 1.17 -11.16
N LEU A 105 -9.91 1.39 -10.08
CA LEU A 105 -8.54 1.87 -10.15
C LEU A 105 -7.63 0.86 -10.89
N ALA A 106 -7.71 -0.43 -10.52
CA ALA A 106 -6.91 -1.47 -11.14
C ALA A 106 -7.17 -1.58 -12.65
N VAL A 107 -8.43 -1.57 -13.08
CA VAL A 107 -8.80 -1.62 -14.51
C VAL A 107 -8.28 -0.39 -15.24
N PHE A 108 -8.44 0.81 -14.68
CA PHE A 108 -7.92 2.03 -15.29
C PHE A 108 -6.40 1.97 -15.47
N PHE A 109 -5.65 1.68 -14.40
CA PHE A 109 -4.18 1.64 -14.47
C PHE A 109 -3.67 0.49 -15.33
N PHE A 110 -4.36 -0.65 -15.35
CA PHE A 110 -4.01 -1.77 -16.21
C PHE A 110 -4.24 -1.43 -17.69
N ALA A 111 -5.41 -0.89 -18.05
CA ALA A 111 -5.69 -0.44 -19.42
C ALA A 111 -4.71 0.67 -19.84
N PHE A 112 -4.38 1.58 -18.94
CA PHE A 112 -3.41 2.65 -19.20
C PHE A 112 -1.99 2.10 -19.38
N SER A 113 -1.60 1.07 -18.62
CA SER A 113 -0.34 0.34 -18.81
C SER A 113 -0.28 -0.31 -20.20
N LEU A 114 -1.37 -0.97 -20.63
CA LEU A 114 -1.47 -1.56 -21.98
C LEU A 114 -1.33 -0.50 -23.09
N LEU A 115 -1.94 0.68 -22.92
CA LEU A 115 -1.83 1.79 -23.87
C LEU A 115 -0.39 2.29 -24.03
N MET A 116 0.40 2.23 -22.94
CA MET A 116 1.79 2.69 -22.91
C MET A 116 2.81 1.60 -23.30
N LEU A 117 2.38 0.43 -23.74
CA LEU A 117 3.29 -0.62 -24.18
C LEU A 117 4.11 -0.18 -25.40
N LYS A 118 5.42 -0.47 -25.34
CA LYS A 118 6.42 -0.19 -26.39
C LYS A 118 6.53 1.31 -26.77
N VAL A 119 6.17 2.23 -25.88
CA VAL A 119 6.53 3.65 -26.04
C VAL A 119 8.02 3.81 -25.79
N LYS A 120 8.77 4.25 -26.79
CA LYS A 120 10.25 4.40 -26.70
C LYS A 120 10.70 5.85 -26.67
N THR A 121 9.87 6.78 -27.15
CA THR A 121 10.24 8.19 -27.28
C THR A 121 9.14 9.09 -26.75
N SER A 122 9.54 10.21 -26.14
CA SER A 122 8.64 11.25 -25.65
C SER A 122 7.90 12.00 -26.76
N LYS A 123 8.27 11.77 -28.02
CA LYS A 123 7.60 12.33 -29.21
C LYS A 123 6.38 11.51 -29.64
N ASP A 124 6.18 10.32 -29.10
CA ASP A 124 5.01 9.50 -29.43
C ASP A 124 3.74 10.25 -29.00
N PRO A 125 2.65 10.25 -29.80
CA PRO A 125 1.41 10.93 -29.42
C PRO A 125 0.82 10.38 -28.11
N ARG A 126 1.13 9.12 -27.78
CA ARG A 126 0.78 8.47 -26.51
C ARG A 126 1.46 9.13 -25.30
N ALA A 127 2.63 9.74 -25.47
CA ALA A 127 3.28 10.51 -24.40
C ALA A 127 2.51 11.80 -24.06
N ALA A 128 1.80 12.41 -25.03
CA ALA A 128 0.90 13.52 -24.76
C ALA A 128 -0.32 13.07 -23.93
N VAL A 129 -0.84 11.87 -24.20
CA VAL A 129 -1.88 11.24 -23.36
C VAL A 129 -1.33 10.91 -21.98
N HIS A 130 -0.08 10.44 -21.85
CA HIS A 130 0.55 10.15 -20.57
C HIS A 130 0.65 11.38 -19.67
N ASN A 131 1.20 12.47 -20.18
CA ASN A 131 1.49 13.67 -19.38
C ASN A 131 0.32 14.67 -19.31
N GLY A 132 -0.71 14.50 -20.15
CA GLY A 132 -1.84 15.43 -20.28
C GLY A 132 -3.23 14.79 -20.11
N PHE A 133 -4.26 15.47 -20.61
CA PHE A 133 -5.66 15.01 -20.62
C PHE A 133 -6.19 14.55 -19.25
N TRP A 134 -5.86 15.29 -18.18
CA TRP A 134 -6.21 14.92 -16.81
C TRP A 134 -7.71 14.86 -16.56
N PHE A 135 -8.49 15.82 -17.07
CA PHE A 135 -9.95 15.80 -16.94
C PHE A 135 -10.56 14.49 -17.45
N PHE A 136 -10.20 14.06 -18.66
CA PHE A 136 -10.72 12.83 -19.25
C PHE A 136 -10.30 11.57 -18.47
N LYS A 137 -9.08 11.54 -17.92
CA LYS A 137 -8.62 10.43 -17.08
C LYS A 137 -9.44 10.34 -15.80
N ILE A 138 -9.63 11.45 -15.09
CA ILE A 138 -10.41 11.48 -13.86
C ILE A 138 -11.88 11.11 -14.14
N ALA A 139 -12.47 11.67 -15.21
CA ALA A 139 -13.83 11.31 -15.63
C ALA A 139 -13.96 9.81 -15.94
N THR A 140 -12.95 9.21 -16.59
CA THR A 140 -12.91 7.77 -16.87
C THR A 140 -12.82 6.95 -15.58
N ILE A 141 -11.95 7.34 -14.63
CA ILE A 141 -11.83 6.66 -13.34
C ILE A 141 -13.16 6.70 -12.58
N VAL A 142 -13.79 7.88 -12.48
CA VAL A 142 -15.09 8.05 -11.81
C VAL A 142 -16.17 7.25 -12.52
N GLY A 143 -16.19 7.25 -13.86
CA GLY A 143 -17.15 6.47 -14.65
C GLY A 143 -17.04 4.96 -14.41
N ILE A 144 -15.82 4.40 -14.44
CA ILE A 144 -15.59 2.98 -14.14
C ILE A 144 -15.94 2.68 -12.67
N MET A 145 -15.64 3.61 -11.76
CA MET A 145 -15.95 3.48 -10.34
C MET A 145 -17.46 3.41 -10.10
N VAL A 146 -18.24 4.34 -10.65
CA VAL A 146 -19.71 4.30 -10.57
C VAL A 146 -20.25 3.04 -11.24
N GLY A 147 -19.71 2.66 -12.40
CA GLY A 147 -20.07 1.44 -13.11
C GLY A 147 -19.85 0.17 -12.29
N SER A 148 -18.77 0.10 -11.50
CA SER A 148 -18.46 -1.11 -10.70
C SER A 148 -19.44 -1.33 -9.55
N PHE A 149 -20.16 -0.31 -9.09
CA PHE A 149 -21.24 -0.46 -8.10
C PHE A 149 -22.48 -1.19 -8.64
N TYR A 150 -22.69 -1.20 -9.95
CA TYR A 150 -23.79 -1.93 -10.57
C TYR A 150 -23.48 -3.42 -10.83
N ILE A 151 -22.25 -3.86 -10.56
CA ILE A 151 -21.87 -5.28 -10.72
C ILE A 151 -22.46 -6.08 -9.53
N PRO A 152 -23.31 -7.10 -9.78
CA PRO A 152 -23.90 -7.92 -8.72
C PRO A 152 -22.84 -8.74 -7.97
N GLY A 153 -23.13 -9.07 -6.72
CA GLY A 153 -22.23 -9.80 -5.83
C GLY A 153 -22.01 -11.28 -6.20
N GLY A 154 -21.21 -11.98 -5.38
CA GLY A 154 -20.98 -13.43 -5.49
C GLY A 154 -19.70 -13.80 -6.23
N HIS A 155 -19.80 -14.18 -7.51
CA HIS A 155 -18.66 -14.66 -8.31
C HIS A 155 -17.59 -13.58 -8.50
N PHE A 156 -18.02 -12.33 -8.74
CA PHE A 156 -17.12 -11.19 -8.90
C PHE A 156 -16.24 -11.00 -7.66
N THR A 157 -16.85 -10.97 -6.47
CA THR A 157 -16.14 -10.73 -5.21
C THR A 157 -15.14 -11.85 -4.91
N THR A 158 -15.51 -13.10 -5.15
CA THR A 158 -14.62 -14.26 -4.91
C THR A 158 -13.43 -14.25 -5.87
N ALA A 159 -13.66 -14.00 -7.17
CA ALA A 159 -12.58 -13.90 -8.14
C ALA A 159 -11.65 -12.71 -7.83
N TRP A 160 -12.23 -11.56 -7.47
CA TRP A 160 -11.48 -10.36 -7.15
C TRP A 160 -10.64 -10.51 -5.87
N PHE A 161 -11.13 -11.26 -4.88
CA PHE A 161 -10.36 -11.63 -3.69
C PHE A 161 -9.08 -12.39 -4.07
N VAL A 162 -9.17 -13.41 -4.92
CA VAL A 162 -8.01 -14.19 -5.37
C VAL A 162 -7.02 -13.33 -6.16
N ILE A 163 -7.52 -12.54 -7.12
CA ILE A 163 -6.68 -11.61 -7.89
C ILE A 163 -5.99 -10.60 -6.97
N GLY A 164 -6.73 -10.06 -6.00
CA GLY A 164 -6.23 -9.13 -4.99
C GLY A 164 -5.13 -9.73 -4.11
N MET A 165 -5.30 -10.97 -3.65
CA MET A 165 -4.27 -11.69 -2.89
C MET A 165 -2.99 -11.89 -3.70
N CYS A 166 -3.11 -12.35 -4.95
CA CYS A 166 -1.95 -12.51 -5.84
C CYS A 166 -1.26 -11.16 -6.10
N GLY A 167 -2.05 -10.10 -6.32
CA GLY A 167 -1.54 -8.74 -6.52
C GLY A 167 -0.82 -8.20 -5.27
N ALA A 168 -1.38 -8.42 -4.08
CA ALA A 168 -0.78 -8.00 -2.81
C ALA A 168 0.55 -8.72 -2.55
N PHE A 169 0.63 -10.02 -2.82
CA PHE A 169 1.87 -10.78 -2.74
C PHE A 169 2.97 -10.19 -3.65
N LEU A 170 2.65 -9.92 -4.93
CA LEU A 170 3.60 -9.28 -5.85
C LEU A 170 3.97 -7.87 -5.40
N PHE A 171 3.02 -7.10 -4.87
CA PHE A 171 3.27 -5.75 -4.37
C PHE A 171 4.21 -5.74 -3.17
N ILE A 172 4.06 -6.68 -2.22
CA ILE A 172 4.97 -6.82 -1.07
C ILE A 172 6.40 -7.15 -1.55
N LEU A 173 6.57 -8.00 -2.56
CA LEU A 173 7.89 -8.29 -3.12
C LEU A 173 8.53 -7.05 -3.75
N ILE A 174 7.76 -6.29 -4.55
CA ILE A 174 8.24 -5.04 -5.15
C ILE A 174 8.59 -4.03 -4.06
N GLN A 175 7.73 -3.88 -3.04
CA GLN A 175 7.94 -2.98 -1.91
C GLN A 175 9.22 -3.34 -1.16
N LEU A 176 9.48 -4.64 -0.92
CA LEU A 176 10.70 -5.11 -0.28
C LEU A 176 11.95 -4.73 -1.09
N VAL A 177 11.94 -4.94 -2.41
CA VAL A 177 13.07 -4.58 -3.29
C VAL A 177 13.30 -3.06 -3.28
N LEU A 178 12.24 -2.26 -3.38
CA LEU A 178 12.34 -0.79 -3.30
C LEU A 178 12.85 -0.33 -1.93
N LEU A 179 12.48 -1.02 -0.85
CA LEU A 179 12.95 -0.70 0.49
C LEU A 179 14.44 -1.01 0.66
N VAL A 180 14.92 -2.13 0.11
CA VAL A 180 16.34 -2.48 0.06
C VAL A 180 17.14 -1.44 -0.73
N ASP A 181 16.65 -1.04 -1.90
CA ASP A 181 17.29 -0.03 -2.75
C ASP A 181 17.35 1.34 -2.06
N LEU A 182 16.27 1.74 -1.38
CA LEU A 182 16.23 2.94 -0.56
C LEU A 182 17.27 2.87 0.56
N ALA A 183 17.36 1.75 1.29
CA ALA A 183 18.31 1.61 2.38
C ALA A 183 19.77 1.65 1.88
N HIS A 184 20.06 1.03 0.74
CA HIS A 184 21.37 1.14 0.09
C HIS A 184 21.69 2.56 -0.37
N SER A 185 20.74 3.23 -1.03
CA SER A 185 20.89 4.59 -1.52
C SER A 185 21.12 5.59 -0.37
N LEU A 186 20.42 5.40 0.76
CA LEU A 186 20.64 6.19 1.97
C LEU A 186 22.02 5.94 2.58
N ASN A 187 22.42 4.66 2.67
CA ASN A 187 23.74 4.29 3.19
C ASN A 187 24.85 4.92 2.34
N GLU A 188 24.77 4.78 1.02
CA GLU A 188 25.72 5.39 0.08
C GLU A 188 25.74 6.91 0.22
N SER A 189 24.57 7.56 0.26
CA SER A 189 24.52 9.01 0.42
C SER A 189 25.15 9.49 1.73
N TRP A 190 24.99 8.76 2.83
CA TRP A 190 25.56 9.15 4.12
C TRP A 190 27.05 8.86 4.22
N VAL A 191 27.51 7.75 3.63
CA VAL A 191 28.94 7.43 3.54
C VAL A 191 29.66 8.45 2.67
N ASN A 192 29.12 8.82 1.49
CA ASN A 192 29.73 9.84 0.65
C ASN A 192 29.84 11.20 1.39
N ARG A 193 28.80 11.60 2.13
CA ARG A 193 28.85 12.82 2.95
C ARG A 193 29.80 12.71 4.15
N MET A 194 30.04 11.50 4.65
CA MET A 194 31.05 11.25 5.68
C MET A 194 32.47 11.52 5.14
N GLU A 195 32.72 11.17 3.88
CA GLU A 195 34.01 11.39 3.19
C GLU A 195 34.20 12.84 2.74
N GLU A 196 33.13 13.50 2.25
CA GLU A 196 33.20 14.85 1.68
C GLU A 196 32.97 15.99 2.68
N GLU A 197 32.15 15.78 3.72
CA GLU A 197 31.75 16.81 4.67
C GLU A 197 32.39 16.58 6.06
N ASN A 198 31.58 16.30 7.09
CA ASN A 198 32.03 16.09 8.45
C ASN A 198 31.93 14.59 8.81
N PRO A 199 33.07 13.88 8.90
CA PRO A 199 33.06 12.43 9.14
C PRO A 199 32.45 12.06 10.49
N ARG A 200 32.70 12.87 11.53
CA ARG A 200 32.19 12.58 12.89
C ARG A 200 30.68 12.70 12.97
N PHE A 201 30.11 13.72 12.32
CA PHE A 201 28.67 13.95 12.32
C PHE A 201 27.93 12.84 11.57
N TRP A 202 28.34 12.54 10.33
CA TRP A 202 27.67 11.52 9.52
C TRP A 202 27.86 10.10 10.04
N TYR A 203 29.01 9.82 10.66
CA TYR A 203 29.22 8.57 11.40
C TYR A 203 28.26 8.46 12.60
N ALA A 204 28.08 9.53 13.37
CA ALA A 204 27.13 9.56 14.48
C ALA A 204 25.67 9.42 14.00
N VAL A 205 25.30 10.03 12.86
CA VAL A 205 23.98 9.86 12.24
C VAL A 205 23.75 8.40 11.81
N LEU A 206 24.68 7.81 11.07
CA LEU A 206 24.57 6.44 10.59
C LEU A 206 24.46 5.44 11.76
N LEU A 207 25.30 5.60 12.79
CA LEU A 207 25.27 4.75 13.98
C LEU A 207 23.99 4.93 14.78
N SER A 208 23.55 6.17 15.00
CA SER A 208 22.34 6.48 15.78
C SER A 208 21.08 5.95 15.10
N VAL A 209 20.89 6.21 13.80
CA VAL A 209 19.73 5.70 13.05
C VAL A 209 19.71 4.17 13.06
N THR A 210 20.85 3.53 12.79
CA THR A 210 20.92 2.07 12.79
C THR A 210 20.61 1.49 14.17
N SER A 211 21.14 2.10 15.23
CA SER A 211 20.88 1.66 16.61
C SER A 211 19.40 1.81 16.98
N ILE A 212 18.77 2.93 16.62
CA ILE A 212 17.33 3.17 16.86
C ILE A 212 16.49 2.12 16.15
N LEU A 213 16.81 1.78 14.89
CA LEU A 213 16.05 0.77 14.13
C LEU A 213 16.15 -0.63 14.77
N TYR A 214 17.32 -1.02 15.27
CA TYR A 214 17.48 -2.28 15.99
C TYR A 214 16.78 -2.29 17.34
N ILE A 215 16.90 -1.21 18.12
CA ILE A 215 16.19 -1.07 19.40
C ILE A 215 14.68 -1.15 19.16
N ALA A 216 14.15 -0.44 18.17
CA ALA A 216 12.75 -0.49 17.78
C ALA A 216 12.33 -1.91 17.38
N SER A 217 13.17 -2.61 16.60
CA SER A 217 12.91 -4.01 16.21
C SER A 217 12.84 -4.95 17.43
N ILE A 218 13.77 -4.83 18.37
CA ILE A 218 13.80 -5.65 19.61
C ILE A 218 12.57 -5.35 20.47
N VAL A 219 12.24 -4.07 20.67
CA VAL A 219 11.03 -3.67 21.42
C VAL A 219 9.80 -4.24 20.74
N PHE A 220 9.68 -4.13 19.42
CA PHE A 220 8.53 -4.64 18.68
C PHE A 220 8.39 -6.15 18.82
N VAL A 221 9.49 -6.91 18.72
CA VAL A 221 9.48 -8.36 18.97
C VAL A 221 9.05 -8.69 20.41
N GLY A 222 9.50 -7.91 21.41
CA GLY A 222 9.06 -8.07 22.80
C GLY A 222 7.55 -7.84 22.95
N LEU A 223 7.00 -6.84 22.26
CA LEU A 223 5.55 -6.62 22.20
C LEU A 223 4.82 -7.78 21.52
N LEU A 224 5.38 -8.36 20.44
CA LEU A 224 4.78 -9.52 19.79
C LEU A 224 4.73 -10.75 20.71
N TYR A 225 5.80 -11.04 21.44
CA TYR A 225 5.75 -12.12 22.44
C TYR A 225 4.74 -11.83 23.57
N THR A 226 4.62 -10.58 24.00
CA THR A 226 3.72 -10.20 25.09
C THR A 226 2.25 -10.27 24.67
N TYR A 227 1.92 -9.79 23.47
CA TYR A 227 0.54 -9.65 23.02
C TYR A 227 0.03 -10.82 22.18
N TYR A 228 0.90 -11.55 21.48
CA TYR A 228 0.51 -12.61 20.53
C TYR A 228 0.89 -14.02 21.00
N THR A 229 1.44 -14.17 22.22
CA THR A 229 1.81 -15.49 22.77
C THR A 229 1.40 -15.66 24.23
N LYS A 230 1.18 -16.91 24.65
CA LYS A 230 0.90 -17.31 26.03
C LYS A 230 1.87 -18.40 26.46
N PRO A 231 2.25 -18.53 27.75
CA PRO A 231 3.19 -19.57 28.20
C PRO A 231 2.74 -20.97 27.78
N ASP A 232 1.47 -21.32 27.99
CA ASP A 232 0.93 -22.66 27.74
C ASP A 232 0.16 -22.81 26.40
N GLY A 233 0.32 -21.86 25.46
CA GLY A 233 -0.39 -21.90 24.17
C GLY A 233 0.31 -21.14 23.04
N CYS A 234 -0.40 -20.89 21.93
CA CYS A 234 0.05 -20.07 20.79
C CYS A 234 1.36 -20.53 20.16
N THR A 235 1.54 -21.84 19.96
CA THR A 235 2.79 -22.43 19.44
C THR A 235 3.14 -21.94 18.04
N GLU A 236 2.13 -21.75 17.18
CA GLU A 236 2.33 -21.24 15.81
C GLU A 236 2.87 -19.81 15.81
N ASN A 237 2.26 -18.91 16.60
CA ASN A 237 2.72 -17.53 16.72
C ASN A 237 4.12 -17.46 17.32
N LYS A 238 4.42 -18.27 18.35
CA LYS A 238 5.79 -18.42 18.89
C LYS A 238 6.78 -18.86 17.82
N PHE A 239 6.42 -19.86 16.99
CA PHE A 239 7.27 -20.36 15.93
C PHE A 239 7.55 -19.29 14.87
N PHE A 240 6.52 -18.60 14.37
CA PHE A 240 6.67 -17.55 13.36
C PHE A 240 7.50 -16.36 13.86
N ILE A 241 7.29 -15.91 15.10
CA ILE A 241 8.11 -14.85 15.68
C ILE A 241 9.57 -15.32 15.82
N SER A 242 9.80 -16.54 16.33
CA SER A 242 11.14 -17.09 16.55
C SER A 242 11.93 -17.25 15.25
N ILE A 243 11.34 -17.87 14.22
CA ILE A 243 12.04 -18.14 12.96
C ILE A 243 12.37 -16.84 12.22
N ASN A 244 11.46 -15.87 12.18
CA ASN A 244 11.73 -14.57 11.56
C ASN A 244 12.81 -13.79 12.33
N LEU A 245 12.82 -13.84 13.66
CA LEU A 245 13.88 -13.24 14.47
C LEU A 245 15.24 -13.87 14.17
N ILE A 246 15.32 -15.21 14.13
CA ILE A 246 16.56 -15.93 13.80
C ILE A 246 17.06 -15.55 12.41
N LEU A 247 16.18 -15.52 11.40
CA LEU A 247 16.53 -15.11 10.05
C LEU A 247 17.05 -13.66 10.00
N CYS A 248 16.43 -12.74 10.74
CA CYS A 248 16.90 -11.37 10.85
C CYS A 248 18.32 -11.30 11.44
N VAL A 249 18.59 -12.04 12.53
CA VAL A 249 19.93 -12.10 13.13
C VAL A 249 20.96 -12.67 12.16
N VAL A 250 20.63 -13.73 11.42
CA VAL A 250 21.51 -14.32 10.41
C VAL A 250 21.83 -13.31 9.31
N VAL A 251 20.83 -12.60 8.78
CA VAL A 251 21.02 -11.55 7.76
C VAL A 251 21.89 -10.41 8.29
N SER A 252 21.70 -9.99 9.54
CA SER A 252 22.56 -8.98 10.18
C SER A 252 24.02 -9.43 10.26
N ILE A 253 24.29 -10.67 10.67
CA ILE A 253 25.66 -11.23 10.74
C ILE A 253 26.28 -11.27 9.33
N ILE A 254 25.53 -11.77 8.34
CA ILE A 254 25.97 -11.85 6.95
C ILE A 254 26.32 -10.44 6.42
N SER A 255 25.54 -9.41 6.76
CA SER A 255 25.77 -8.03 6.29
C SER A 255 27.10 -7.41 6.76
N ILE A 256 27.68 -7.90 7.86
CA ILE A 256 28.96 -7.42 8.43
C ILE A 256 30.13 -8.31 7.99
N HIS A 257 29.85 -9.47 7.39
CA HIS A 257 30.88 -10.44 7.11
C HIS A 257 31.93 -9.85 6.13
N PRO A 258 33.23 -9.88 6.47
CA PRO A 258 34.26 -9.17 5.72
C PRO A 258 34.35 -9.62 4.26
N LYS A 259 34.13 -10.92 3.98
CA LYS A 259 34.08 -11.44 2.59
C LYS A 259 32.96 -10.83 1.75
N ILE A 260 31.86 -10.43 2.36
CA ILE A 260 30.74 -9.80 1.65
C ILE A 260 31.04 -8.33 1.41
N GLN A 261 31.62 -7.65 2.41
CA GLN A 261 32.07 -6.26 2.27
C GLN A 261 33.22 -6.10 1.25
N GLU A 262 34.09 -7.11 1.09
CA GLU A 262 35.11 -7.13 0.03
C GLU A 262 34.49 -7.05 -1.38
N HIS A 263 33.34 -7.71 -1.61
CA HIS A 263 32.65 -7.72 -2.90
C HIS A 263 31.62 -6.60 -3.03
N GLN A 264 31.09 -6.11 -1.91
CA GLN A 264 30.11 -5.04 -1.84
C GLN A 264 30.42 -4.12 -0.65
N PRO A 265 31.36 -3.16 -0.80
CA PRO A 265 31.84 -2.33 0.31
C PRO A 265 30.78 -1.39 0.89
N ARG A 266 29.66 -1.23 0.19
CA ARG A 266 28.51 -0.41 0.60
C ARG A 266 27.41 -1.21 1.28
N SER A 267 27.58 -2.52 1.47
CA SER A 267 26.73 -3.32 2.35
C SER A 267 27.02 -2.95 3.80
N GLY A 268 25.98 -2.62 4.54
CA GLY A 268 26.12 -2.08 5.89
C GLY A 268 24.97 -2.42 6.81
N LEU A 269 25.19 -2.15 8.10
CA LEU A 269 24.29 -2.49 9.19
C LEU A 269 22.92 -1.78 9.07
N LEU A 270 22.89 -0.60 8.45
CA LEU A 270 21.67 0.18 8.18
C LEU A 270 20.67 -0.58 7.30
N GLN A 271 21.13 -1.24 6.25
CA GLN A 271 20.24 -2.01 5.38
C GLN A 271 19.60 -3.17 6.14
N SER A 272 20.42 -3.94 6.88
CA SER A 272 19.92 -5.07 7.66
C SER A 272 18.92 -4.66 8.75
N SER A 273 19.08 -3.48 9.38
CA SER A 273 18.16 -3.00 10.41
C SER A 273 16.81 -2.57 9.83
N VAL A 274 16.80 -1.90 8.66
CA VAL A 274 15.55 -1.55 7.95
C VAL A 274 14.77 -2.80 7.55
N ILE A 275 15.44 -3.80 7.00
CA ILE A 275 14.79 -5.06 6.58
C ILE A 275 14.31 -5.88 7.78
N THR A 276 15.06 -5.87 8.89
CA THR A 276 14.63 -6.51 10.14
C THR A 276 13.32 -5.91 10.64
N LEU A 277 13.24 -4.57 10.72
CA LEU A 277 12.04 -3.89 11.18
C LEU A 277 10.84 -4.17 10.26
N TYR A 278 11.04 -4.18 8.94
CA TYR A 278 9.99 -4.49 7.97
C TYR A 278 9.52 -5.95 8.06
N THR A 279 10.43 -6.89 8.29
CA THR A 279 10.10 -8.32 8.46
C THR A 279 9.27 -8.54 9.72
N ILE A 280 9.62 -7.87 10.82
CA ILE A 280 8.83 -7.92 12.07
C ILE A 280 7.45 -7.28 11.85
N TYR A 281 7.37 -6.16 11.11
CA TYR A 281 6.09 -5.56 10.73
C TYR A 281 5.21 -6.50 9.90
N LEU A 282 5.76 -7.21 8.91
CA LEU A 282 5.02 -8.21 8.13
C LEU A 282 4.58 -9.39 9.00
N THR A 283 5.42 -9.83 9.94
CA THR A 283 5.10 -10.90 10.89
C THR A 283 3.91 -10.50 11.77
N TRP A 284 3.95 -9.29 12.34
CA TRP A 284 2.83 -8.71 13.08
C TRP A 284 1.56 -8.65 12.22
N SER A 285 1.66 -8.08 11.03
CA SER A 285 0.51 -7.95 10.12
C SER A 285 -0.09 -9.30 9.75
N ALA A 286 0.70 -10.37 9.64
CA ALA A 286 0.19 -11.71 9.38
C ALA A 286 -0.59 -12.27 10.58
N MET A 287 -0.05 -12.13 11.79
CA MET A 287 -0.65 -12.65 13.03
C MET A 287 -1.96 -11.94 13.39
N THR A 288 -2.07 -10.61 13.18
CA THR A 288 -3.32 -9.86 13.43
C THR A 288 -4.48 -10.30 12.51
N ASN A 289 -4.21 -11.05 11.44
CA ASN A 289 -5.23 -11.56 10.52
C ASN A 289 -5.51 -13.06 10.72
N GLU A 290 -5.11 -13.64 11.85
CA GLU A 290 -5.46 -15.01 12.23
C GLU A 290 -6.99 -15.13 12.46
N PRO A 291 -7.69 -16.05 11.76
CA PRO A 291 -9.13 -16.20 11.93
C PRO A 291 -9.46 -16.87 13.27
N ALA A 292 -10.29 -16.22 14.09
CA ALA A 292 -10.90 -16.86 15.25
C ALA A 292 -11.84 -18.00 14.77
N LEU A 293 -11.54 -19.25 15.12
CA LEU A 293 -12.35 -20.40 14.72
C LEU A 293 -13.73 -20.35 15.41
N PRO A 294 -14.86 -20.34 14.66
CA PRO A 294 -16.18 -20.37 15.25
C PRO A 294 -16.58 -21.82 15.55
N GLY A 295 -16.76 -22.17 16.83
CA GLY A 295 -17.47 -23.39 17.22
C GLY A 295 -16.80 -24.34 18.20
N PHE A 296 -15.63 -24.00 18.74
CA PHE A 296 -15.20 -24.60 20.01
C PHE A 296 -15.43 -23.56 21.10
N LEU A 297 -16.02 -24.02 22.21
CA LEU A 297 -16.29 -23.24 23.42
C LEU A 297 -15.18 -22.22 23.68
N VAL A 298 -15.57 -21.03 24.16
CA VAL A 298 -14.70 -20.04 24.81
C VAL A 298 -13.71 -20.77 25.72
N HIS A 299 -12.57 -21.13 25.15
CA HIS A 299 -11.42 -21.63 25.85
C HIS A 299 -10.38 -20.53 25.75
N HIS A 300 -9.58 -20.45 26.80
CA HIS A 300 -8.54 -19.49 27.12
C HIS A 300 -7.44 -19.27 26.05
N ASP A 301 -7.67 -19.63 24.79
CA ASP A 301 -6.70 -19.79 23.71
C ASP A 301 -6.75 -18.69 22.64
N ASP A 302 -7.51 -17.61 22.84
CA ASP A 302 -7.36 -16.43 21.98
C ASP A 302 -5.98 -15.82 22.23
N CYS A 303 -5.08 -15.98 21.28
CA CYS A 303 -3.71 -15.46 21.35
C CYS A 303 -3.64 -13.95 21.12
N ASP A 304 -4.76 -13.29 20.84
CA ASP A 304 -4.84 -11.86 20.54
C ASP A 304 -5.61 -11.12 21.64
N TRP A 305 -4.91 -10.30 22.43
CA TRP A 305 -5.54 -9.47 23.47
C TRP A 305 -6.31 -8.27 22.89
N LEU A 306 -6.17 -7.97 21.59
CA LEU A 306 -6.82 -6.82 20.94
C LEU A 306 -8.21 -7.14 20.36
N VAL A 307 -8.66 -8.41 20.43
CA VAL A 307 -9.94 -8.89 19.89
C VAL A 307 -10.95 -9.24 20.99
N GLN A 308 -10.78 -8.72 22.21
CA GLN A 308 -11.85 -8.77 23.21
C GLN A 308 -12.69 -7.48 23.14
N PRO A 309 -14.04 -7.60 23.10
CA PRO A 309 -14.95 -6.48 22.91
C PRO A 309 -14.88 -5.42 24.01
#